data_AF-A0A2M6WB79-F1
#
_entry.id   AF-A0A2M6WB79-F1
#
_cell.length_a   1.000
_cell.length_b   1.000
_cell.length_c   1.000
_cell.angle_alpha   90.00
_cell.angle_beta   90.00
_cell.angle_gamma   90.00
#
_symmetry.space_group_name_H-M   'P 1'
#
loop_
_entity.id
_entity.type
_entity.pdbx_description
1 polymer ?
#
loop_
_entity_poly.entity_id
_entity_poly.type
_entity_poly.pdbx_seq_one_letter_code
_entity_poly.pdbx_strand_id
1 'polypeptide(L)'
;TSRQVFNDCALENGAIIAANTDLRSYPKRAANYHFVWPRDAAFVCVAAQKISLKNIQEKFFVWLNDRPERFKKEGLLFQNYAPNGIMEKDNFQPDQAGAVLWAIYEYFKNDLKEAT
;
A
#
# COMPACT_ATOMS: atom_id res chain seq x y z
N THR A 1 13.03 -14.29 -0.52
CA THR A 1 13.17 -13.62 -1.84
C THR A 1 12.28 -12.39 -1.85
N SER A 2 12.47 -11.42 -2.77
CA SER A 2 11.59 -10.24 -2.83
C SER A 2 10.12 -10.61 -3.04
N ARG A 3 9.82 -11.66 -3.83
CA ARG A 3 8.46 -12.19 -3.99
C ARG A 3 7.84 -12.62 -2.66
N GLN A 4 8.59 -13.32 -1.81
CA GLN A 4 8.12 -13.74 -0.49
C GLN A 4 7.81 -12.52 0.38
N VAL A 5 8.72 -11.54 0.42
CA VAL A 5 8.53 -10.31 1.22
C VAL A 5 7.27 -9.55 0.78
N PHE A 6 7.03 -9.41 -0.53
CA PHE A 6 5.81 -8.74 -1.02
C PHE A 6 4.54 -9.51 -0.66
N ASN A 7 4.56 -10.84 -0.74
CA ASN A 7 3.42 -11.65 -0.30
C ASN A 7 3.20 -11.56 1.21
N ASP A 8 4.26 -11.54 2.01
CA ASP A 8 4.17 -11.42 3.46
C ASP A 8 3.58 -10.06 3.89
N CYS A 9 3.82 -9.00 3.13
CA CYS A 9 3.27 -7.66 3.38
C CYS A 9 1.89 -7.40 2.74
N ALA A 10 1.48 -8.17 1.73
CA ALA A 10 0.19 -8.01 1.06
C ALA A 10 -0.89 -8.82 1.80
N LEU A 11 -1.71 -8.13 2.59
CA LEU A 11 -2.74 -8.75 3.41
C LEU A 11 -3.97 -9.14 2.58
N GLU A 12 -4.78 -10.06 3.13
CA GLU A 12 -5.94 -10.61 2.43
C GLU A 12 -6.97 -9.53 2.06
N ASN A 13 -7.14 -8.52 2.92
CA ASN A 13 -8.06 -7.40 2.71
C ASN A 13 -7.56 -6.35 1.68
N GLY A 14 -6.40 -6.58 1.07
CA GLY A 14 -5.78 -5.71 0.07
C GLY A 14 -4.84 -4.64 0.62
N ALA A 15 -4.73 -4.49 1.94
CA ALA A 15 -3.71 -3.63 2.53
C ALA A 15 -2.30 -4.14 2.17
N ILE A 16 -1.38 -3.23 1.87
CA ILE A 16 0.05 -3.53 1.79
C ILE A 16 0.74 -2.77 2.93
N ILE A 17 1.22 -3.52 3.92
CA ILE A 17 1.89 -2.93 5.09
C ILE A 17 3.39 -2.72 4.82
N ALA A 18 3.98 -1.74 5.51
CA ALA A 18 5.40 -1.40 5.33
C ALA A 18 6.32 -2.58 5.74
N ALA A 19 5.99 -3.30 6.80
CA ALA A 19 6.63 -4.55 7.15
C ALA A 19 5.69 -5.46 7.95
N ASN A 20 5.69 -6.76 7.68
CA ASN A 20 5.00 -7.76 8.49
C ASN A 20 5.83 -8.12 9.73
N THR A 21 5.83 -7.22 10.71
CA THR A 21 6.57 -7.39 11.97
C THR A 21 5.99 -8.45 12.89
N ASP A 22 4.89 -9.11 12.50
CA ASP A 22 4.30 -10.23 13.23
C ASP A 22 5.06 -11.54 12.97
N LEU A 23 5.86 -11.60 11.90
CA LEU A 23 6.67 -12.76 11.56
C LEU A 23 7.73 -13.04 12.63
N ARG A 24 7.88 -14.31 13.01
CA ARG A 24 8.85 -14.77 14.02
C ARG A 24 10.31 -14.47 13.69
N SER A 25 10.62 -14.17 12.43
CA SER A 25 11.96 -13.79 11.98
C SER A 25 12.39 -12.41 12.47
N TYR A 26 11.44 -11.53 12.83
CA TYR A 26 11.76 -10.24 13.44
C TYR A 26 12.17 -10.40 14.91
N PRO A 27 13.16 -9.62 15.39
CA PRO A 27 13.54 -9.65 16.80
C PRO A 27 12.43 -9.06 17.68
N LYS A 28 12.36 -9.49 18.94
CA LYS A 28 11.34 -9.06 19.92
C LYS A 28 11.20 -7.54 20.08
N ARG A 29 12.26 -6.78 19.82
CA ARG A 29 12.29 -5.31 19.93
C ARG A 29 12.26 -4.59 18.58
N ALA A 30 11.81 -5.26 17.52
CA ALA A 30 11.59 -4.61 16.24
C ALA A 30 10.58 -3.47 16.40
N ALA A 31 10.83 -2.34 15.73
CA ALA A 31 9.85 -1.26 15.65
C ALA A 31 8.59 -1.76 14.93
N ASN A 32 7.41 -1.32 15.37
CA ASN A 32 6.16 -1.71 14.73
C ASN A 32 5.99 -0.94 13.41
N TYR A 33 6.01 -1.68 12.29
CA TYR A 33 5.77 -1.17 10.94
C TYR A 33 4.57 -1.89 10.28
N HIS A 34 3.71 -2.52 11.08
CA HIS A 34 2.46 -3.14 10.64
C HIS A 34 1.38 -2.06 10.37
N PHE A 35 1.68 -1.14 9.46
CA PHE A 35 0.77 -0.11 8.97
C PHE A 35 0.96 0.06 7.47
N VAL A 36 -0.07 0.56 6.81
CA VAL A 36 -0.02 0.98 5.41
C VAL A 36 0.53 2.40 5.36
N TRP A 37 1.73 2.54 4.83
CA TRP A 37 2.20 3.81 4.28
C TRP A 37 1.89 3.80 2.78
N PRO A 38 1.01 4.68 2.26
CA PRO A 38 0.64 4.67 0.85
C PRO A 38 1.83 4.70 -0.12
N ARG A 39 2.89 5.46 0.22
CA ARG A 39 4.16 5.50 -0.52
C ARG A 39 4.79 4.11 -0.62
N ASP A 40 4.97 3.43 0.51
CA ASP A 40 5.61 2.12 0.58
C ASP A 40 4.81 1.09 -0.24
N ALA A 41 3.47 1.09 -0.09
CA ALA A 41 2.58 0.25 -0.87
C ALA A 41 2.65 0.52 -2.38
N ALA A 42 2.76 1.79 -2.78
CA ALA A 42 2.90 2.19 -4.18
C ALA A 42 4.18 1.62 -4.82
N PHE A 43 5.31 1.71 -4.11
CA PHE A 43 6.57 1.11 -4.59
C PHE A 43 6.50 -0.41 -4.66
N VAL A 44 5.83 -1.07 -3.71
CA VAL A 44 5.56 -2.52 -3.79
C VAL A 44 4.74 -2.86 -5.03
N CYS A 45 3.72 -2.09 -5.37
CA CYS A 45 2.89 -2.34 -6.55
C CYS A 45 3.72 -2.33 -7.85
N VAL A 46 4.55 -1.29 -8.02
CA VAL A 46 5.44 -1.16 -9.19
C VAL A 46 6.50 -2.25 -9.23
N ALA A 47 7.11 -2.58 -8.08
CA ALA A 47 8.10 -3.64 -8.00
C ALA A 47 7.50 -5.02 -8.30
N ALA A 48 6.30 -5.30 -7.79
CA ALA A 48 5.56 -6.53 -8.05
C ALA A 48 5.23 -6.69 -9.54
N GLN A 49 4.86 -5.60 -10.23
CA GLN A 49 4.63 -5.61 -11.68
C GLN A 49 5.89 -6.01 -12.44
N LYS A 50 7.06 -5.49 -12.06
CA LYS A 50 8.36 -5.82 -12.68
C LYS A 50 8.76 -7.29 -12.53
N ILE A 51 8.30 -7.96 -11.48
CA ILE A 51 8.56 -9.39 -11.26
C ILE A 51 7.36 -10.28 -11.64
N SER A 52 6.38 -9.75 -12.38
CA SER A 52 5.16 -10.45 -12.77
C SER A 52 4.43 -11.09 -11.59
N LEU A 53 4.46 -10.46 -10.41
CA LEU A 53 3.63 -10.80 -9.28
C LEU A 53 2.29 -10.07 -9.45
N LYS A 54 1.24 -10.85 -9.66
CA LYS A 54 -0.12 -10.36 -9.93
C LYS A 54 -0.95 -10.31 -8.63
N ASN A 55 -2.13 -9.72 -8.73
CA ASN A 55 -3.20 -9.70 -7.74
C ASN A 55 -2.97 -8.81 -6.50
N ILE A 56 -1.75 -8.36 -6.20
CA ILE A 56 -1.53 -7.48 -5.03
C ILE A 56 -1.88 -6.02 -5.33
N GLN A 57 -1.69 -5.58 -6.58
CA GLN A 57 -1.88 -4.21 -7.03
C GLN A 57 -3.36 -3.84 -7.05
N GLU A 58 -4.18 -4.63 -7.76
CA GLU A 58 -5.63 -4.42 -7.85
C GLU A 58 -6.28 -4.44 -6.47
N LYS A 59 -5.90 -5.41 -5.62
CA LYS A 59 -6.41 -5.48 -4.24
C LYS A 59 -6.03 -4.23 -3.44
N PHE A 60 -4.82 -3.72 -3.61
CA PHE A 60 -4.39 -2.48 -2.96
C PHE A 60 -5.15 -1.26 -3.49
N PHE A 61 -5.42 -1.16 -4.80
CA PHE A 61 -6.19 -0.06 -5.35
C PHE A 61 -7.64 -0.07 -4.87
N VAL A 62 -8.25 -1.26 -4.73
CA VAL A 62 -9.57 -1.40 -4.09
C VAL A 62 -9.52 -0.98 -2.62
N TRP A 63 -8.50 -1.42 -1.88
CA TRP A 63 -8.29 -1.02 -0.49
C TRP A 63 -8.16 0.50 -0.37
N LEU A 64 -7.33 1.13 -1.21
CA LEU A 64 -7.07 2.57 -1.24
C LEU A 64 -8.34 3.40 -1.48
N ASN A 65 -9.22 2.95 -2.36
CA ASN A 65 -10.44 3.67 -2.69
C ASN A 65 -11.50 3.62 -1.57
N ASP A 66 -11.47 2.56 -0.74
CA ASP A 66 -12.53 2.30 0.23
C ASP A 66 -12.14 2.54 1.70
N ARG A 67 -10.93 2.15 2.08
CA ARG A 67 -10.54 1.96 3.48
C ARG A 67 -9.91 3.18 4.15
N PRO A 68 -8.97 3.92 3.53
CA PRO A 68 -8.28 5.01 4.20
C PRO A 68 -9.27 6.02 4.78
N GLU A 69 -9.22 6.17 6.09
CA GLU A 69 -10.04 7.11 6.81
C GLU A 69 -9.87 8.51 6.20
N ARG A 70 -10.99 9.23 6.07
CA ARG A 70 -11.12 10.56 5.47
C ARG A 70 -10.84 10.66 3.96
N PHE A 71 -10.33 9.62 3.29
CA PHE A 71 -10.03 9.72 1.84
C PHE A 71 -11.26 10.05 1.00
N LYS A 72 -12.39 9.36 1.19
CA LYS A 72 -13.65 9.68 0.46
C LYS A 72 -14.19 11.08 0.72
N LYS A 73 -13.88 11.67 1.89
CA LYS A 73 -14.35 13.00 2.28
C LYS A 73 -13.43 14.11 1.79
N GLU A 74 -12.12 13.89 1.85
CA GLU A 74 -11.10 14.93 1.67
C GLU A 74 -10.31 14.76 0.38
N GLY A 75 -10.29 13.57 -0.22
CA GLY A 75 -9.44 13.25 -1.37
C GLY A 75 -7.94 13.24 -1.05
N LEU A 76 -7.57 13.21 0.24
CA LEU A 76 -6.19 13.30 0.71
C LEU A 76 -5.73 11.98 1.34
N LEU A 77 -4.45 11.67 1.12
CA LEU A 77 -3.74 10.60 1.81
C LEU A 77 -2.81 11.20 2.87
N PHE A 78 -2.84 10.60 4.05
CA PHE A 78 -2.03 10.98 5.21
C PHE A 78 -0.89 10.00 5.43
N GLN A 79 -0.08 10.27 6.45
CA GLN A 79 1.18 9.57 6.69
C GLN A 79 1.02 8.04 6.71
N ASN A 80 0.10 7.49 7.49
CA ASN A 80 -0.13 6.05 7.56
C ASN A 80 -1.48 5.65 8.16
N TYR A 81 -1.86 4.41 7.89
CA TYR A 81 -3.13 3.81 8.29
C TYR A 81 -2.90 2.41 8.86
N ALA A 82 -3.70 2.01 9.83
CA ALA A 82 -3.85 0.61 10.19
C ALA A 82 -4.32 -0.21 8.97
N PRO A 83 -4.11 -1.54 8.93
CA PRO A 83 -4.58 -2.40 7.83
C PRO A 83 -6.06 -2.28 7.49
N ASN A 84 -6.90 -1.87 8.43
CA ASN A 84 -8.33 -1.69 8.21
C ASN A 84 -8.72 -0.26 7.82
N GLY A 85 -7.75 0.64 7.65
CA GLY A 85 -7.95 1.99 7.14
C GLY A 85 -8.04 3.10 8.19
N ILE A 86 -8.05 2.76 9.49
CA ILE A 86 -8.01 3.77 10.57
C ILE A 86 -6.69 4.53 10.48
N MET A 87 -6.77 5.85 10.54
CA MET A 87 -5.59 6.71 10.48
C MET A 87 -4.78 6.61 11.77
N GLU A 88 -3.48 6.38 11.66
CA GLU A 88 -2.57 6.33 12.82
C GLU A 88 -1.88 7.69 13.03
N LYS A 89 -1.47 8.34 11.94
CA LYS A 89 -0.89 9.69 11.96
C LYS A 89 -1.54 10.55 10.90
N ASP A 90 -1.98 11.73 11.30
CA ASP A 90 -2.67 12.73 10.47
C ASP A 90 -1.73 13.76 9.83
N ASN A 91 -0.42 13.56 9.92
CA ASN A 91 0.55 14.38 9.21
C ASN A 91 0.32 14.25 7.71
N PHE A 92 0.10 15.38 7.05
CA PHE A 92 0.03 15.42 5.60
C PHE A 92 1.43 15.29 5.00
N GLN A 93 1.59 14.27 4.15
CA GLN A 93 2.84 13.96 3.45
C GLN A 93 2.49 13.84 1.96
N PRO A 94 2.67 14.90 1.15
CA PRO A 94 2.13 14.95 -0.22
C PRO A 94 2.75 13.91 -1.16
N ASP A 95 3.95 13.42 -0.84
CA ASP A 95 4.62 12.35 -1.56
C ASP A 95 3.86 11.01 -1.48
N GLN A 96 3.04 10.79 -0.46
CA GLN A 96 2.15 9.63 -0.35
C GLN A 96 1.19 9.55 -1.54
N ALA A 97 0.50 10.67 -1.83
CA ALA A 97 -0.43 10.77 -2.95
C ALA A 97 0.31 10.73 -4.30
N GLY A 98 1.44 11.43 -4.41
CA GLY A 98 2.26 11.42 -5.63
C GLY A 98 2.73 10.01 -6.00
N ALA A 99 3.25 9.25 -5.03
CA ALA A 99 3.71 7.88 -5.26
C ALA A 99 2.57 6.95 -5.68
N VAL A 100 1.39 7.08 -5.06
CA VAL A 100 0.21 6.29 -5.39
C VAL A 100 -0.30 6.57 -6.79
N LEU A 101 -0.44 7.85 -7.18
CA LEU A 101 -0.84 8.23 -8.54
C LEU A 101 0.14 7.70 -9.58
N TRP A 102 1.43 7.79 -9.30
CA TRP A 102 2.47 7.21 -10.15
C TRP A 102 2.33 5.69 -10.27
N ALA A 103 2.09 4.95 -9.18
CA ALA A 103 1.92 3.51 -9.22
C ALA A 103 0.66 3.07 -9.98
N ILE A 104 -0.46 3.79 -9.82
CA ILE A 104 -1.68 3.56 -10.61
C ILE A 104 -1.39 3.77 -12.10
N TYR A 105 -0.73 4.88 -12.45
CA TYR A 105 -0.32 5.13 -13.83
C TYR A 105 0.59 4.03 -14.37
N GLU A 106 1.63 3.61 -13.65
CA GLU A 106 2.52 2.54 -14.10
C GLU A 106 1.81 1.20 -14.33
N TYR A 107 0.80 0.89 -13.51
CA TYR A 107 0.00 -0.33 -13.66
C TYR A 107 -0.91 -0.26 -14.90
N PHE A 108 -1.60 0.86 -15.10
CA PHE A 108 -2.63 1.03 -16.14
C PHE A 108 -2.17 1.76 -17.41
N LYS A 109 -0.91 2.18 -17.55
CA LYS A 109 -0.45 2.99 -18.70
C LYS A 109 -0.69 2.38 -20.09
N ASN A 110 -0.92 1.06 -20.17
CA ASN A 110 -1.26 0.38 -21.43
C ASN A 110 -2.78 0.39 -21.73
N ASP A 111 -3.63 0.58 -20.72
CA ASP A 111 -5.07 0.80 -20.85
C ASP A 111 -5.61 1.65 -19.68
N LEU A 112 -5.53 2.97 -19.84
CA LEU A 112 -5.92 3.92 -18.77
C LEU A 112 -7.42 3.90 -18.45
N LYS A 113 -8.26 3.25 -19.27
CA LYS A 113 -9.71 3.16 -19.01
C LYS A 113 -10.01 2.23 -17.83
N GLU A 114 -9.10 1.32 -17.49
CA GLU A 114 -9.24 0.44 -16.33
C GLU A 114 -8.87 1.14 -15.00
N ALA A 115 -8.31 2.35 -15.06
CA ALA A 115 -7.93 3.12 -13.86
C ALA A 115 -9.09 3.94 -13.25
N THR A 116 -10.27 3.94 -13.87
CA THR A 116 -11.46 4.71 -13.49
C THR A 116 -12.61 3.80 -13.08
#